data_AF-A0A7Y2ML53-F1
#
_entry.id   AF-A0A7Y2ML53-F1
#
_cell.length_a   1.000
_cell.length_b   1.000
_cell.length_c   1.000
_cell.angle_alpha   90.00
_cell.angle_beta   90.00
_cell.angle_gamma   90.00
#
_symmetry.space_group_name_H-M   'P 1'
#
loop_
_entity.id
_entity.type
_entity.pdbx_description
1 polymer ?
#
loop_
_entity_poly.entity_id
_entity_poly.type
_entity_poly.pdbx_seq_one_letter_code
_entity_poly.pdbx_strand_id
1 'polypeptide(L)'
;MNCRYILFLISLGLLCIQAGCNQNEQRSTKAPPSKDSISTWIDQGRNTELSPDYRKDVLYKAFQTIRSLGVDSLSNQSMSRLSLAFLDLNDSLGFRKTNAAAMQMSAQINDSASLAGSHWDLAVFFNIKSVPDSAFYHFYKAKELYNKMGNQLYEARVLYN
;
A
#
# COMPACT_ATOMS: atom_id res chain seq x y z
N MET A 1 -20.98 -71.72 13.29
CA MET A 1 -21.08 -70.25 13.39
C MET A 1 -19.67 -69.69 13.43
N ASN A 2 -19.26 -69.00 12.37
CA ASN A 2 -17.88 -69.04 11.90
C ASN A 2 -17.02 -67.96 12.57
N CYS A 3 -16.02 -68.40 13.34
CA CYS A 3 -15.02 -67.59 14.04
C CYS A 3 -14.30 -66.56 13.12
N ARG A 4 -14.35 -66.75 11.79
CA ARG A 4 -13.81 -65.80 10.80
C ARG A 4 -14.62 -64.50 10.65
N TYR A 5 -15.91 -64.48 10.99
CA TYR A 5 -16.73 -63.26 10.91
C TYR A 5 -16.58 -62.35 12.14
N ILE A 6 -16.27 -62.91 13.32
CA ILE A 6 -16.03 -62.15 14.54
C ILE A 6 -14.72 -61.35 14.44
N LEU A 7 -13.67 -61.95 13.85
CA LEU A 7 -12.41 -61.25 13.58
C LEU A 7 -12.55 -60.11 12.55
N PHE A 8 -13.49 -60.24 11.60
CA PHE A 8 -13.76 -59.20 10.58
C PHE A 8 -14.59 -58.02 11.13
N LEU A 9 -15.46 -58.27 12.13
CA LEU A 9 -16.20 -57.20 12.81
C LEU A 9 -15.35 -56.44 13.83
N ILE A 10 -14.33 -57.09 14.41
CA ILE A 10 -13.37 -56.44 15.32
C ILE A 10 -12.37 -55.55 14.55
N SER A 11 -12.00 -55.91 13.31
CA SER A 11 -11.12 -55.05 12.49
C SER A 11 -11.83 -53.79 11.94
N LEU A 12 -13.14 -53.86 11.70
CA LEU A 12 -13.95 -52.72 11.25
C LEU A 12 -14.26 -51.71 12.38
N GLY A 13 -14.20 -52.14 13.64
CA GLY A 13 -14.43 -51.29 14.82
C GLY A 13 -13.22 -50.47 15.27
N LEU A 14 -12.01 -50.75 14.74
CA LEU A 14 -10.77 -50.09 15.17
C LEU A 14 -10.35 -48.90 14.29
N LEU A 15 -11.18 -48.49 13.32
CA LEU A 15 -10.89 -47.36 12.42
C LEU A 15 -11.58 -46.03 12.81
N CYS A 16 -12.35 -45.97 13.89
CA CYS A 16 -13.19 -44.81 14.23
C CYS A 16 -12.69 -43.91 15.38
N ILE A 17 -11.42 -44.00 15.82
CA ILE A 17 -10.92 -43.22 16.97
C ILE A 17 -9.90 -42.12 16.60
N GLN A 18 -9.88 -41.65 15.35
CA GLN A 18 -9.00 -40.53 14.93
C GLN A 18 -9.81 -39.33 14.43
N ALA A 19 -10.88 -38.98 15.14
CA ALA A 19 -11.54 -37.68 15.02
C ALA A 19 -11.49 -36.92 16.36
N GLY A 20 -10.31 -36.88 16.99
CA GLY A 20 -10.01 -35.98 18.09
C GLY A 20 -9.28 -34.75 17.56
N CYS A 21 -10.00 -33.69 17.21
CA CYS A 21 -9.41 -32.39 16.95
C CYS A 21 -8.94 -31.79 18.28
N ASN A 22 -7.66 -31.97 18.61
CA ASN A 22 -6.99 -31.12 19.59
C ASN A 22 -6.92 -29.70 19.01
N GLN A 23 -7.53 -28.73 19.69
CA GLN A 23 -7.22 -27.32 19.46
C GLN A 23 -5.80 -27.07 19.97
N ASN A 24 -4.81 -27.42 19.15
CA ASN A 24 -3.47 -26.85 19.28
C ASN A 24 -3.61 -25.36 19.02
N GLU A 25 -3.19 -24.55 19.99
CA GLU A 25 -2.98 -23.12 19.84
C GLU A 25 -2.19 -22.88 18.55
N GLN A 26 -2.88 -22.34 17.54
CA GLN A 26 -2.23 -21.87 16.34
C GLN A 26 -1.36 -20.67 16.74
N ARG A 27 -0.06 -20.92 16.86
CA ARG A 27 0.96 -19.90 16.69
C ARG A 27 0.75 -19.34 15.29
N SER A 28 -0.04 -18.27 15.20
CA SER A 28 -0.29 -17.53 13.97
C SER A 28 1.05 -17.04 13.45
N THR A 29 1.63 -17.77 12.49
CA THR A 29 2.45 -17.15 11.47
C THR A 29 1.48 -16.28 10.67
N LYS A 30 1.29 -15.03 11.12
CA LYS A 30 0.47 -14.06 10.41
C LYS A 30 0.94 -14.06 8.96
N ALA A 31 0.06 -14.49 8.06
CA ALA A 31 0.27 -14.25 6.64
C ALA A 31 0.61 -12.76 6.48
N PRO A 32 1.57 -12.41 5.61
CA PRO A 32 1.91 -11.01 5.39
C PRO A 32 0.62 -10.23 5.13
N PRO A 33 0.48 -9.00 5.67
CA PRO A 33 -0.74 -8.23 5.50
C PRO A 33 -1.08 -8.16 4.02
N SER A 34 -2.26 -8.68 3.65
CA SER A 34 -2.66 -8.69 2.25
C SER A 34 -2.80 -7.26 1.76
N LYS A 35 -2.62 -7.06 0.45
CA LYS A 35 -2.83 -5.77 -0.24
C LYS A 35 -4.16 -5.09 0.12
N ASP A 36 -5.19 -5.88 0.41
CA ASP A 36 -6.52 -5.41 0.82
C ASP A 36 -6.50 -4.66 2.16
N SER A 37 -5.58 -5.04 3.06
CA SER A 37 -5.39 -4.36 4.34
C SER A 37 -4.81 -2.96 4.15
N ILE A 38 -3.89 -2.78 3.19
CA ILE A 38 -3.26 -1.48 2.92
C ILE A 38 -4.28 -0.46 2.41
N SER A 39 -5.10 -0.83 1.41
CA SER A 39 -6.13 0.09 0.91
C SER A 39 -7.09 0.49 2.03
N THR A 40 -7.55 -0.49 2.81
CA THR A 40 -8.46 -0.24 3.94
C THR A 40 -7.88 0.78 4.93
N TRP A 41 -6.60 0.65 5.30
CA TRP A 41 -5.95 1.61 6.21
C TRP A 41 -5.77 3.01 5.60
N ILE A 42 -5.47 3.09 4.31
CA ILE A 42 -5.40 4.38 3.59
C ILE A 42 -6.77 5.04 3.61
N ASP A 43 -7.83 4.29 3.29
CA ASP A 43 -9.20 4.80 3.22
C ASP A 43 -9.69 5.23 4.61
N GLN A 44 -9.36 4.48 5.67
CA GLN A 44 -9.59 4.89 7.06
C GLN A 44 -8.84 6.17 7.43
N GLY A 45 -7.57 6.31 7.02
CA GLY A 45 -6.80 7.52 7.29
C GLY A 45 -7.35 8.78 6.62
N ARG A 46 -8.08 8.63 5.51
CA ARG A 46 -8.76 9.73 4.81
C ARG A 46 -10.16 10.03 5.34
N ASN A 47 -10.77 9.11 6.09
CA ASN A 47 -12.11 9.29 6.63
C ASN A 47 -12.15 10.35 7.74
N THR A 48 -12.74 11.51 7.48
CA THR A 48 -12.83 12.63 8.43
C THR A 48 -13.77 12.38 9.61
N GLU A 49 -14.60 11.34 9.56
CA GLU A 49 -15.46 10.93 10.69
C GLU A 49 -14.67 10.22 11.81
N LEU A 50 -13.43 9.81 11.54
CA LEU A 50 -12.55 9.16 12.51
C LEU A 50 -11.62 10.18 13.20
N SER A 51 -11.15 9.85 14.40
CA SER A 51 -10.27 10.76 15.15
C SER A 51 -8.94 11.00 14.40
N PRO A 52 -8.36 12.22 14.49
CA PRO A 52 -7.09 12.52 13.85
C PRO A 52 -5.95 11.57 14.23
N ASP A 53 -5.88 11.17 15.50
CA ASP A 53 -4.86 10.24 16.00
C ASP A 53 -5.01 8.85 15.39
N TYR A 54 -6.24 8.31 15.35
CA TYR A 54 -6.50 7.01 14.73
C TYR A 54 -6.16 7.02 13.25
N ARG A 55 -6.59 8.07 12.54
CA ARG A 55 -6.29 8.27 11.11
C ARG A 55 -4.80 8.28 10.87
N LYS A 56 -4.03 9.00 11.69
CA LYS A 56 -2.57 9.05 11.62
C LYS A 56 -1.95 7.67 11.83
N ASP A 57 -2.38 6.96 12.87
CA ASP A 57 -1.86 5.65 13.22
C ASP A 57 -2.07 4.61 12.11
N VAL A 58 -3.25 4.57 11.49
CA VAL A 58 -3.50 3.64 10.37
C VAL A 58 -2.68 3.99 9.13
N LEU A 59 -2.45 5.28 8.84
CA LEU A 59 -1.55 5.68 7.75
C LEU A 59 -0.10 5.27 8.01
N TYR A 60 0.40 5.42 9.25
CA TYR A 60 1.73 4.91 9.59
C TYR A 60 1.81 3.39 9.52
N LYS A 61 0.76 2.68 9.91
CA LYS A 61 0.67 1.23 9.75
C LYS A 61 0.74 0.80 8.28
N ALA A 62 0.01 1.50 7.40
CA ALA A 62 0.11 1.31 5.95
C ALA A 62 1.52 1.58 5.45
N PHE A 63 2.15 2.66 5.91
CA PHE A 63 3.52 3.00 5.54
C PHE A 63 4.52 1.88 5.86
N GLN A 64 4.53 1.40 7.10
CA GLN A 64 5.44 0.33 7.52
C GLN A 64 5.18 -0.97 6.76
N THR A 65 3.90 -1.26 6.50
CA THR A 65 3.52 -2.46 5.75
C THR A 65 4.02 -2.38 4.31
N ILE A 66 3.76 -1.29 3.58
CA ILE A 66 4.24 -1.13 2.20
C ILE A 66 5.77 -1.24 2.14
N ARG A 67 6.49 -0.65 3.11
CA ARG A 67 7.96 -0.75 3.17
C ARG A 67 8.50 -2.15 3.43
N SER A 68 7.68 -3.04 4.00
CA SER A 68 8.03 -4.45 4.20
C SER A 68 7.76 -5.32 2.97
N LEU A 69 7.03 -4.78 1.97
CA LEU A 69 6.77 -5.46 0.71
C LEU A 69 7.94 -5.29 -0.26
N GLY A 70 7.97 -6.15 -1.30
CA GLY A 70 8.82 -5.93 -2.46
C GLY A 70 8.44 -4.65 -3.21
N VAL A 71 9.40 -4.11 -3.97
CA VAL A 71 9.16 -2.95 -4.82
C VAL A 71 8.60 -3.43 -6.16
N ASP A 72 7.36 -3.09 -6.42
CA ASP A 72 6.65 -3.34 -7.68
C ASP A 72 5.68 -2.19 -7.96
N SER A 73 4.98 -2.24 -9.09
CA SER A 73 4.03 -1.20 -9.48
C SER A 73 2.87 -1.05 -8.49
N LEU A 74 2.45 -2.12 -7.82
CA LEU A 74 1.34 -2.09 -6.88
C LEU A 74 1.76 -1.45 -5.56
N SER A 75 2.93 -1.82 -5.02
CA SER A 75 3.46 -1.21 -3.81
C SER A 75 3.82 0.26 -4.02
N ASN A 76 4.33 0.61 -5.21
CA ASN A 76 4.53 2.00 -5.61
C ASN A 76 3.21 2.79 -5.67
N GLN A 77 2.18 2.26 -6.34
CA GLN A 77 0.86 2.90 -6.40
C GLN A 77 0.24 3.09 -5.00
N SER A 78 0.36 2.09 -4.13
CA SER A 78 -0.05 2.19 -2.73
C SER A 78 0.73 3.27 -1.98
N MET A 79 2.04 3.40 -2.21
CA MET A 79 2.86 4.46 -1.61
C MET A 79 2.45 5.86 -2.08
N SER A 80 2.15 6.04 -3.37
CA SER A 80 1.64 7.31 -3.90
C SER A 80 0.28 7.67 -3.29
N ARG A 81 -0.67 6.72 -3.24
CA ARG A 81 -1.98 6.92 -2.57
C ARG A 81 -1.83 7.28 -1.09
N LEU A 82 -0.91 6.61 -0.40
CA LEU A 82 -0.60 6.89 1.00
C LEU A 82 -0.04 8.30 1.18
N SER A 83 0.79 8.79 0.25
CA SER A 83 1.32 10.15 0.32
C SER A 83 0.22 11.19 0.29
N LEU A 84 -0.74 11.06 -0.64
CA LEU A 84 -1.89 11.96 -0.72
C LEU A 84 -2.78 11.87 0.52
N ALA A 85 -2.92 10.69 1.13
CA ALA A 85 -3.65 10.57 2.40
C ALA A 85 -2.98 11.33 3.56
N PHE A 86 -1.64 11.35 3.63
CA PHE A 86 -0.93 12.20 4.59
C PHE A 86 -1.09 13.69 4.27
N LEU A 87 -1.15 14.06 2.99
CA LEU A 87 -1.42 15.43 2.57
C LEU A 87 -2.81 15.88 3.04
N ASP A 88 -3.84 15.06 2.81
CA ASP A 88 -5.22 15.31 3.27
C ASP A 88 -5.34 15.42 4.79
N LEU A 89 -4.47 14.71 5.52
CA LEU A 89 -4.36 14.79 6.98
C LEU A 89 -3.59 16.03 7.46
N ASN A 90 -3.10 16.89 6.55
CA ASN A 90 -2.18 18.00 6.82
C ASN A 90 -0.83 17.59 7.44
N ASP A 91 -0.45 16.32 7.37
CA ASP A 91 0.85 15.83 7.82
C ASP A 91 1.91 16.05 6.72
N SER A 92 2.51 17.23 6.75
CA SER A 92 3.52 17.65 5.77
C SER A 92 4.77 16.75 5.78
N LEU A 93 5.12 16.17 6.93
CA LEU A 93 6.27 15.27 7.04
C LEU A 93 5.94 13.90 6.46
N GLY A 94 4.77 13.35 6.81
CA GLY A 94 4.24 12.10 6.27
C GLY A 94 4.14 12.15 4.75
N PHE A 95 3.56 13.22 4.19
CA PHE A 95 3.44 13.44 2.76
C PHE A 95 4.82 13.43 2.07
N ARG A 96 5.76 14.27 2.49
CA ARG A 96 7.08 14.35 1.84
C ARG A 96 7.86 13.03 1.94
N LYS A 97 7.78 12.34 3.08
CA LYS A 97 8.50 11.08 3.30
C LYS A 97 7.98 9.97 2.39
N THR A 98 6.66 9.86 2.28
CA THR A 98 5.99 8.83 1.46
C THR A 98 6.09 9.15 -0.03
N ASN A 99 5.94 10.42 -0.42
CA ASN A 99 6.15 10.85 -1.81
C ASN A 99 7.60 10.58 -2.27
N ALA A 100 8.60 10.91 -1.44
CA ALA A 100 10.00 10.57 -1.75
C ALA A 100 10.22 9.06 -1.90
N ALA A 101 9.56 8.24 -1.06
CA ALA A 101 9.60 6.79 -1.20
C ALA A 101 8.94 6.31 -2.51
N ALA A 102 7.80 6.89 -2.90
CA ALA A 102 7.13 6.61 -4.17
C ALA A 102 8.01 7.01 -5.37
N MET A 103 8.69 8.16 -5.32
CA MET A 103 9.66 8.56 -6.35
C MET A 103 10.79 7.53 -6.50
N GLN A 104 11.37 7.09 -5.37
CA GLN A 104 12.42 6.08 -5.37
C GLN A 104 11.93 4.75 -5.95
N MET A 105 10.75 4.28 -5.55
CA MET A 105 10.13 3.07 -6.08
C MET A 105 9.87 3.19 -7.58
N SER A 106 9.30 4.32 -8.02
CA SER A 106 9.04 4.61 -9.43
C SER A 106 10.33 4.56 -10.26
N ALA A 107 11.42 5.14 -9.76
CA ALA A 107 12.72 5.08 -10.43
C ALA A 107 13.26 3.65 -10.49
N GLN A 108 13.14 2.86 -9.41
CA GLN A 108 13.60 1.47 -9.36
C GLN A 108 12.88 0.57 -10.37
N ILE A 109 11.58 0.78 -10.59
CA ILE A 109 10.78 -0.01 -11.53
C ILE A 109 10.67 0.64 -12.92
N ASN A 110 11.39 1.73 -13.17
CA ASN A 110 11.34 2.52 -14.41
C ASN A 110 9.93 3.05 -14.78
N ASP A 111 9.08 3.29 -13.79
CA ASP A 111 7.75 3.87 -13.99
C ASP A 111 7.85 5.40 -14.05
N SER A 112 8.11 5.90 -15.26
CA SER A 112 8.23 7.34 -15.52
C SER A 112 6.92 8.10 -15.29
N ALA A 113 5.77 7.43 -15.40
CA ALA A 113 4.46 8.06 -15.19
C ALA A 113 4.21 8.32 -13.70
N SER A 114 4.48 7.32 -12.85
CA SER A 114 4.39 7.48 -11.39
C SER A 114 5.46 8.45 -10.86
N LEU A 115 6.65 8.47 -11.45
CA LEU A 115 7.68 9.46 -11.12
C LEU A 115 7.23 10.89 -11.46
N ALA A 116 6.63 11.09 -12.64
CA ALA A 116 6.07 12.38 -13.04
C ALA A 116 4.94 12.83 -12.11
N GLY A 117 4.03 11.91 -11.77
CA GLY A 117 2.95 12.17 -10.80
C GLY A 117 3.49 12.58 -9.44
N SER A 118 4.50 11.88 -8.93
CA SER A 118 5.11 12.21 -7.63
C SER A 118 5.76 13.61 -7.63
N HIS A 119 6.41 14.01 -8.73
CA HIS A 119 6.89 15.38 -8.90
C HIS A 119 5.74 16.39 -8.91
N TRP A 120 4.66 16.11 -9.63
CA TRP A 120 3.50 17.00 -9.65
C TRP A 120 2.88 17.15 -8.25
N ASP A 121 2.72 16.06 -7.50
CA ASP A 121 2.22 16.10 -6.12
C ASP A 121 3.10 17.00 -5.23
N LEU A 122 4.44 16.91 -5.34
CA LEU A 122 5.35 17.82 -4.62
C LEU A 122 5.19 19.28 -5.07
N ALA A 123 5.02 19.51 -6.37
CA ALA A 123 4.82 20.85 -6.91
C ALA A 123 3.57 21.51 -6.31
N VAL A 124 2.45 20.79 -6.29
CA VAL A 124 1.19 21.23 -5.67
C VAL A 124 1.37 21.48 -4.18
N PHE A 125 2.04 20.57 -3.46
CA PHE A 125 2.34 20.75 -2.05
C PHE A 125 3.12 22.04 -1.78
N PHE A 126 4.20 22.29 -2.53
CA PHE A 126 5.00 23.49 -2.35
C PHE A 126 4.25 24.76 -2.77
N ASN A 127 3.37 24.67 -3.77
CA ASN A 127 2.50 25.78 -4.16
C ASN A 127 1.54 26.14 -3.01
N ILE A 128 0.88 25.14 -2.40
CA ILE A 128 0.02 25.32 -1.21
C ILE A 128 0.81 25.90 -0.04
N LYS A 129 2.08 25.53 0.11
CA LYS A 129 2.97 26.08 1.16
C LYS A 129 3.62 27.42 0.80
N SER A 130 3.27 28.02 -0.35
CA SER A 130 3.84 29.28 -0.82
C SER A 130 5.37 29.26 -0.94
N VAL A 131 5.92 28.15 -1.43
CA VAL A 131 7.35 27.96 -1.73
C VAL A 131 7.54 27.85 -3.26
N PRO A 132 7.45 28.99 -3.99
CA PRO A 132 7.30 29.00 -5.45
C PRO A 132 8.48 28.37 -6.19
N ASP A 133 9.71 28.57 -5.72
CA ASP A 133 10.91 28.00 -6.38
C ASP A 133 10.88 26.47 -6.37
N SER A 134 10.46 25.88 -5.25
CA SER A 134 10.32 24.43 -5.13
C SER A 134 9.13 23.92 -5.96
N ALA A 135 8.02 24.65 -5.96
CA ALA A 135 6.87 24.31 -6.79
C ALA A 135 7.25 24.31 -8.28
N PHE A 136 7.90 25.37 -8.77
CA PHE A 136 8.37 25.50 -10.14
C PHE A 136 9.33 24.39 -10.54
N TYR A 137 10.33 24.09 -9.70
CA TYR A 137 11.26 22.99 -9.95
C TYR A 137 10.54 21.65 -10.17
N HIS A 138 9.57 21.34 -9.30
CA HIS A 138 8.85 20.08 -9.37
C HIS A 138 7.84 20.04 -10.54
N PHE A 139 7.15 21.14 -10.85
CA PHE A 139 6.31 21.24 -12.06
C PHE A 139 7.14 21.04 -13.32
N TYR A 140 8.31 21.67 -13.40
CA TYR A 140 9.21 21.50 -14.53
C TYR A 140 9.66 20.05 -14.70
N LYS A 141 10.03 19.36 -13.61
CA LYS A 141 10.41 17.95 -13.66
C LYS A 141 9.27 17.03 -14.10
N ALA A 142 8.05 17.23 -13.61
CA ALA A 142 6.88 16.51 -14.06
C ALA A 142 6.64 16.73 -15.56
N LYS A 143 6.72 17.99 -16.02
CA LYS A 143 6.59 18.37 -17.44
C LYS A 143 7.61 17.67 -18.32
N GLU A 144 8.90 17.68 -17.95
CA GLU A 144 9.97 17.00 -18.70
C GLU A 144 9.69 15.50 -18.85
N LEU A 145 9.22 14.84 -17.79
CA LEU A 145 8.90 13.41 -17.82
C LEU A 145 7.69 13.12 -18.71
N TYR A 146 6.60 13.90 -18.59
CA TYR A 146 5.44 13.75 -19.46
C TYR A 146 5.76 14.00 -20.93
N ASN A 147 6.60 14.98 -21.23
CA ASN A 147 7.09 15.24 -22.58
C ASN A 147 7.86 14.04 -23.15
N LYS A 148 8.80 13.49 -22.37
CA LYS A 148 9.58 12.29 -22.76
C LYS A 148 8.71 11.06 -23.03
N MET A 149 7.58 10.94 -22.35
CA MET A 149 6.59 9.87 -22.57
C MET A 149 5.61 10.18 -23.73
N GLY A 150 5.72 11.33 -24.39
CA GLY A 150 4.78 11.77 -25.44
C GLY A 150 3.39 12.14 -24.90
N ASN A 151 3.25 12.35 -23.59
CA ASN A 151 1.97 12.61 -22.94
C ASN A 151 1.64 14.11 -22.90
N GLN A 152 1.27 14.65 -24.06
CA GLN A 152 1.02 16.08 -24.25
C GLN A 152 -0.09 16.65 -23.35
N LEU A 153 -1.13 15.86 -23.07
CA LEU A 153 -2.22 16.30 -22.18
C LEU A 153 -1.71 16.58 -20.77
N TYR A 154 -0.94 15.67 -20.20
CA TYR A 154 -0.38 15.84 -18.86
C TYR A 154 0.73 16.89 -18.86
N GLU A 155 1.56 16.95 -19.92
CA GLU A 155 2.54 18.03 -20.08
C GLU A 155 1.88 19.42 -19.97
N ALA A 156 0.81 19.65 -20.72
CA ALA A 156 0.08 20.92 -20.71
C ALA A 156 -0.60 21.17 -19.37
N ARG A 157 -1.21 20.13 -18.77
CA ARG A 157 -1.93 20.26 -17.49
C ARG A 157 -1.02 20.71 -16.35
N VAL A 158 0.21 20.21 -16.30
CA VAL A 158 1.18 20.55 -15.25
C VAL A 158 1.51 22.07 -15.28
N LEU A 159 1.41 22.73 -16.43
CA LEU A 159 1.66 24.17 -16.61
C LEU A 159 0.48 25.07 -16.24
N TYR A 160 -0.72 24.52 -16.05
CA TYR A 160 -1.92 25.30 -15.71
C TYR A 160 -2.09 25.53 -14.21
N ASN A 161 -1.33 24.81 -13.37
CA ASN A 161 -1.40 24.88 -11.91
C ASN A 161 -0.49 25.97 -11.34
#